data_AF-A0A7Y0FQ15-F1
#
_entry.id   AF-A0A7Y0FQ15-F1
#
_cell.length_a   1.000
_cell.length_b   1.000
_cell.length_c   1.000
_cell.angle_alpha   90.00
_cell.angle_beta   90.00
_cell.angle_gamma   90.00
#
_symmetry.space_group_name_H-M   'P 1'
#
loop_
_entity.id
_entity.type
_entity.pdbx_description
1 polymer ?
#
loop_
_entity_poly.entity_id
_entity_poly.type
_entity_poly.pdbx_seq_one_letter_code
_entity_poly.pdbx_strand_id
1 'polypeptide(L)' 'MLNKNFTKAEFVLNNENQYQLEYSIEEIGQGSNLTIERKKENGEFETIQAIITRLNDRIFIKWSEPFDGRLIFEN' A
#
# COMPACT_ATOMS: atom_id res chain seq x y z
N MET A 1 -4.58 -15.36 -2.96
CA MET A 1 -4.87 -13.92 -3.08
C MET A 1 -5.52 -13.43 -1.79
N LEU A 2 -4.79 -12.62 -1.02
CA LEU A 2 -5.27 -11.98 0.21
C LEU A 2 -5.38 -10.47 -0.02
N ASN A 3 -6.20 -9.79 0.78
CA ASN A 3 -6.28 -8.34 0.74
C ASN A 3 -6.30 -7.72 2.13
N LYS A 4 -5.83 -6.47 2.21
CA LYS A 4 -5.89 -5.62 3.40
C LYS A 4 -6.36 -4.24 2.99
N ASN A 5 -7.53 -3.85 3.49
CA ASN A 5 -8.03 -2.49 3.29
C ASN A 5 -7.22 -1.50 4.13
N PHE A 6 -7.07 -0.29 3.63
CA PHE A 6 -6.48 0.83 4.33
C PHE A 6 -7.26 2.11 4.04
N THR A 7 -7.06 3.10 4.90
CA THR A 7 -7.65 4.43 4.80
C THR A 7 -6.57 5.49 4.68
N LYS A 8 -6.93 6.65 4.15
CA LYS A 8 -6.04 7.81 4.04
C LYS A 8 -5.42 8.25 5.38
N ALA A 9 -6.05 7.89 6.51
CA ALA A 9 -5.59 8.22 7.85
C ALA A 9 -4.40 7.35 8.31
N GLU A 10 -4.15 6.22 7.67
CA GLU A 10 -3.04 5.31 8.00
C GLU A 10 -1.72 5.73 7.33
N PHE A 11 -1.76 6.68 6.40
CA PHE A 11 -0.57 7.19 5.73
C PHE A 11 0.27 8.05 6.67
N VAL A 12 1.58 7.86 6.62
CA VAL A 12 2.56 8.69 7.32
C VAL A 12 3.36 9.48 6.28
N LEU A 13 3.64 10.76 6.55
CA LEU A 13 4.53 11.55 5.71
C LEU A 13 5.98 11.21 6.05
N ASN A 14 6.75 10.79 5.05
CA ASN A 14 8.16 10.46 5.22
C ASN A 14 9.08 11.68 5.06
N ASN A 15 10.37 11.49 5.30
CA ASN A 15 11.38 12.56 5.19
C ASN A 15 11.60 13.07 3.75
N GLU A 16 11.04 12.40 2.75
CA GLU A 16 11.09 12.77 1.32
C GLU A 16 9.81 13.52 0.89
N ASN A 17 8.95 13.94 1.84
CA ASN A 17 7.64 14.53 1.59
C ASN A 17 6.70 13.64 0.77
N GLN A 18 6.82 12.32 0.90
CA GLN A 18 5.91 11.35 0.29
C GLN A 18 5.06 10.70 1.38
N TYR A 19 3.80 10.45 1.06
CA TYR A 19 2.90 9.69 1.93
C TYR A 19 3.18 8.21 1.75
N GLN A 20 3.35 7.47 2.84
CA GLN A 20 3.66 6.05 2.80
C GLN A 20 2.78 5.22 3.74
N LEU A 21 2.49 3.99 3.30
CA LEU A 21 1.98 2.91 4.12
C LEU A 21 3.12 1.94 4.44
N GLU A 22 3.10 1.40 5.66
CA GLU A 22 4.13 0.48 6.16
C GLU A 22 3.51 -0.87 6.50
N TYR A 23 4.11 -1.92 5.96
CA TYR A 23 3.74 -3.31 6.25
C TYR A 23 4.98 -4.11 6.62
N SER A 24 4.84 -5.12 7.48
CA SER A 24 5.89 -6.13 7.68
C SER A 24 5.78 -7.27 6.68
N ILE A 25 6.89 -7.97 6.43
CA ILE A 25 6.86 -9.22 5.65
C ILE A 25 6.00 -10.30 6.28
N GLU A 26 5.76 -10.25 7.59
CA GLU A 26 4.85 -11.17 8.29
C GLU A 26 3.38 -10.86 7.96
N GLU A 27 3.04 -9.59 7.69
CA GLU A 27 1.69 -9.18 7.32
C GLU A 27 1.33 -9.55 5.88
N ILE A 28 2.29 -9.41 4.96
CA ILE A 28 1.98 -9.50 3.52
C ILE A 28 2.70 -10.65 2.80
N GLY A 29 3.67 -11.28 3.45
CA GLY A 29 4.49 -12.35 2.88
C GLY A 29 5.82 -11.84 2.30
N GLN A 30 6.87 -12.64 2.48
CA GLN A 30 8.17 -12.37 1.86
C GLN A 30 8.11 -12.69 0.36
N GLY A 31 8.46 -11.71 -0.48
CA GLY A 31 8.52 -11.88 -1.94
C GLY A 31 7.16 -11.80 -2.64
N SER A 32 6.09 -11.45 -1.94
CA SER A 32 4.74 -11.38 -2.51
C SER A 32 4.64 -10.35 -3.62
N ASN A 33 3.86 -10.69 -4.64
CA ASN A 33 3.40 -9.76 -5.65
C ASN A 33 2.37 -8.83 -5.02
N LEU A 34 2.58 -7.52 -5.18
CA LEU A 34 1.75 -6.49 -4.57
C LEU A 34 1.00 -5.74 -5.65
N THR A 35 -0.32 -5.67 -5.51
CA THR A 35 -1.20 -4.84 -6.33
C THR A 35 -1.95 -3.91 -5.41
N ILE A 36 -2.00 -2.62 -5.74
CA ILE A 36 -2.72 -1.64 -4.93
C ILE A 36 -3.89 -1.13 -5.73
N GLU A 37 -5.04 -1.06 -5.07
CA GLU A 37 -6.22 -0.47 -5.65
C GLU A 37 -6.72 0.70 -4.81
N ARG A 38 -6.98 1.83 -5.46
CA ARG A 38 -7.61 3.00 -4.88
C ARG A 38 -9.13 2.84 -4.92
N LYS A 39 -9.79 3.14 -3.82
CA LYS A 39 -11.25 3.24 -3.74
C LYS A 39 -11.71 4.59 -4.29
N LYS A 40 -12.60 4.55 -5.27
CA LYS A 40 -13.26 5.71 -5.87
C LYS A 40 -14.45 6.18 -5.02
N GLU A 41 -14.92 7.39 -5.29
CA GLU A 41 -16.10 7.96 -4.62
C GLU A 41 -17.37 7.12 -4.83
N ASN A 42 -17.49 6.46 -5.99
CA ASN A 42 -18.60 5.54 -6.30
C ASN A 42 -18.48 4.17 -5.60
N GLY A 43 -17.42 3.94 -4.83
CA GLY A 43 -17.15 2.69 -4.12
C GLY A 43 -16.41 1.62 -4.93
N GLU A 44 -16.15 1.86 -6.22
CA GLU A 44 -15.34 0.96 -7.06
C GLU A 44 -13.86 1.05 -6.73
N PHE A 45 -13.10 0.06 -7.18
CA PHE A 45 -11.65 0.00 -7.01
C PHE A 45 -10.95 0.12 -8.36
N GLU A 46 -9.86 0.88 -8.42
CA GLU A 46 -8.98 0.94 -9.59
C GLU A 46 -7.54 0.62 -9.22
N THR A 47 -6.88 -0.21 -10.03
CA THR A 47 -5.46 -0.49 -9.87
C THR A 47 -4.63 0.74 -10.17
N ILE A 48 -3.74 1.10 -9.24
CA ILE A 48 -2.82 2.22 -9.38
C ILE A 48 -1.38 1.77 -9.25
N GLN A 49 -0.47 2.53 -9.86
CA GLN A 49 0.96 2.32 -9.66
C GLN A 49 1.40 2.89 -8.31
N ALA A 50 2.44 2.28 -7.75
CA ALA A 50 3.02 2.69 -6.48
C ALA A 50 4.53 2.51 -6.50
N ILE A 51 5.23 3.37 -5.77
CA ILE A 51 6.65 3.15 -5.49
C ILE A 51 6.72 2.20 -4.30
N ILE A 52 7.24 1.00 -4.51
CA ILE A 52 7.38 -0.02 -3.47
C ILE A 52 8.86 -0.14 -3.10
N THR A 53 9.18 0.14 -1.85
CA THR A 53 10.52 -0.06 -1.28
C THR A 53 10.47 -1.19 -0.26
N ARG A 54 11.34 -2.19 -0.40
CA ARG A 54 11.51 -3.27 0.57
C ARG A 54 12.85 -3.05 1.28
N LEU A 55 12.82 -2.94 2.61
CA LEU A 55 14.01 -2.73 3.42
C LEU A 55 13.91 -3.58 4.69
N ASN A 56 14.84 -4.53 4.84
CA ASN A 56 14.80 -5.55 5.89
C ASN A 56 13.43 -6.26 5.87
N ASP A 57 12.75 -6.31 7.02
CA ASP A 57 11.46 -6.97 7.20
C ASP A 57 10.27 -6.02 6.98
N ARG A 58 10.50 -4.86 6.36
CA ARG A 58 9.51 -3.81 6.14
C ARG A 58 9.32 -3.50 4.66
N ILE A 59 8.08 -3.16 4.33
CA ILE A 59 7.64 -2.83 2.99
C ILE A 59 6.93 -1.48 3.06
N PHE A 60 7.43 -0.54 2.29
CA PHE A 60 6.96 0.84 2.22
C PHE A 60 6.33 1.07 0.86
N ILE A 61 5.08 1.48 0.84
CA ILE A 61 4.34 1.78 -0.38
C ILE A 61 4.03 3.27 -0.40
N LYS A 62 4.53 3.99 -1.40
CA LYS A 62 4.59 5.46 -1.40
C LYS A 62 3.79 6.11 -2.53
N TRP A 63 3.19 7.25 -2.22
CA TRP A 63 2.43 8.12 -3.15
C TRP A 63 2.55 9.61 -2.81
N SER A 64 2.13 10.46 -3.74
CA SER A 64 2.07 11.92 -3.59
C SER A 64 0.89 12.40 -2.74
N GLU A 65 -0.17 11.59 -2.60
CA GLU A 65 -1.36 11.90 -1.83
C GLU A 65 -1.91 10.66 -1.11
N PRO A 66 -2.54 10.80 0.08
CA PRO A 66 -3.17 9.70 0.78
C PRO A 66 -4.58 9.44 0.23
N PHE A 67 -5.03 8.18 0.26
CA PHE A 67 -6.33 7.76 -0.25
C PHE A 67 -6.83 6.50 0.46
N ASP A 68 -8.12 6.20 0.31
CA ASP A 68 -8.69 4.94 0.81
C ASP A 68 -8.52 3.87 -0.26
N GLY A 69 -8.20 2.64 0.13
CA GLY A 69 -7.90 1.59 -0.83
C GLY A 69 -7.70 0.21 -0.22
N ARG A 70 -7.15 -0.69 -1.01
CA ARG A 70 -6.74 -2.02 -0.55
C ARG A 70 -5.44 -2.45 -1.19
N LEU A 71 -4.62 -3.10 -0.37
CA LEU A 71 -3.45 -3.84 -0.81
C LEU A 71 -3.88 -5.27 -1.08
N ILE A 72 -3.59 -5.75 -2.27
CA ILE A 72 -3.75 -7.14 -2.69
C ILE A 72 -2.37 -7.76 -2.73
N PHE A 73 -2.23 -8.94 -2.13
CA PHE A 73 -0.96 -9.66 -2.09
C PHE A 73 -1.15 -11.16 -2.33
N GLU A 74 -0.21 -11.73 -3.08
CA GLU A 74 -0.15 -13.15 -3.39
C GLU A 74 1.29 -13.65 -3.44
N ASN A 75 1.46 -14.91 -3.02
CA ASN A 75 2.71 -15.68 -3.08
C ASN A 75 2.64 -16.67 -4.24
#